data_AF-A0A7K5AHA8-F1
#
_entry.id   AF-A0A7K5AHA8-F1
#
_cell.length_a   1.000
_cell.length_b   1.000
_cell.length_c   1.000
_cell.angle_alpha   90.00
_cell.angle_beta   90.00
_cell.angle_gamma   90.00
#
_symmetry.space_group_name_H-M   'P 1'
#
loop_
_entity.id
_entity.type
_entity.pdbx_description
1 polymer ?
#
loop_
_entity_poly.entity_id
_entity_poly.type
_entity_poly.pdbx_seq_one_letter_code
_entity_poly.pdbx_strand_id
1 'polypeptide(L)'
;LGEGVGAKETPQQRYQRLQHELQELLRDVEQIQNTVKDAAAEEELTPMALARQVEALKQQLHSNHLEKLLGPTAAIDFSDPDGALAKRLLQQLEVAKSSRAAPGKSPSPDAGGDAVTFELYWRPEQEQFAQTAKV
;
A
#
# COMPACT_ATOMS: atom_id res chain seq x y z
N LEU A 1 8.63 67.19 4.81
CA LEU A 1 9.09 67.28 3.40
C LEU A 1 10.57 67.59 3.45
N GLY A 2 11.44 66.64 3.13
CA GLY A 2 12.89 66.88 3.03
C GLY A 2 13.42 65.99 1.92
N GLU A 3 13.30 66.43 0.68
CA GLU A 3 14.31 67.20 -0.07
C GLU A 3 15.52 66.33 -0.48
N GLY A 4 15.74 66.23 -1.80
CA GLY A 4 17.09 66.05 -2.33
C GLY A 4 17.28 65.04 -3.45
N VAL A 5 16.60 65.20 -4.60
CA VAL A 5 17.01 64.58 -5.89
C VAL A 5 18.31 65.24 -6.43
N GLY A 6 19.22 65.71 -5.56
CA GLY A 6 20.38 66.51 -5.97
C GLY A 6 21.42 66.86 -4.90
N ALA A 7 21.23 66.51 -3.63
CA ALA A 7 22.27 66.64 -2.60
C ALA A 7 22.94 65.27 -2.39
N LYS A 8 24.29 65.22 -2.41
CA LYS A 8 25.02 63.98 -2.10
C LYS A 8 24.61 63.50 -0.71
N GLU A 9 24.06 62.29 -0.64
CA GLU A 9 23.65 61.66 0.62
C GLU A 9 24.77 61.73 1.67
N THR A 10 24.42 62.08 2.90
CA THR A 10 25.37 61.95 4.01
C THR A 10 25.66 60.45 4.24
N PRO A 11 26.86 60.08 4.72
CA PRO A 11 27.21 58.67 4.95
C PRO A 11 26.21 57.92 5.84
N GLN A 12 25.63 58.61 6.83
CA GLN A 12 24.66 58.05 7.77
C GLN A 12 23.29 57.81 7.13
N GLN A 13 22.86 58.73 6.25
CA GLN A 13 21.62 58.59 5.49
C GLN A 13 21.73 57.46 4.46
N ARG A 14 22.90 57.32 3.83
CA ARG A 14 23.21 56.20 2.93
C ARG A 14 23.17 54.85 3.65
N TYR A 15 23.72 54.78 4.87
CA TYR A 15 23.69 53.57 5.69
C TYR A 15 22.24 53.14 6.00
N GLN A 16 21.39 54.08 6.43
CA GLN A 16 19.98 53.79 6.73
C GLN A 16 19.21 53.33 5.49
N ARG A 17 19.42 53.96 4.33
CA ARG A 17 18.82 53.52 3.06
C ARG A 17 19.27 52.10 2.70
N LEU A 18 20.58 51.83 2.73
CA LEU A 18 21.12 50.51 2.43
C LEU A 18 20.61 49.44 3.40
N GLN A 19 20.47 49.76 4.68
CA GLN A 19 19.91 48.82 5.66
C GLN A 19 18.47 48.45 5.32
N HIS A 20 17.66 49.44 4.92
CA HIS A 20 16.28 49.21 4.51
C HIS A 20 16.22 48.38 3.22
N GLU A 21 17.01 48.74 2.20
CA GLU A 21 17.11 47.99 0.95
C GLU A 21 17.56 46.54 1.19
N LEU A 22 18.47 46.31 2.13
CA LEU A 22 18.90 44.94 2.49
C LEU A 22 17.78 44.14 3.16
N GLN A 23 16.99 44.78 4.03
CA GLN A 23 15.84 44.14 4.66
C GLN A 23 14.73 43.83 3.67
N GLU A 24 14.45 44.76 2.74
CA GLU A 24 13.49 44.51 1.66
C GLU A 24 13.95 43.36 0.78
N LEU A 25 15.22 43.36 0.38
CA LEU A 25 15.78 42.27 -0.42
C LEU A 25 15.71 40.91 0.29
N LEU A 26 15.98 40.87 1.61
CA LEU A 26 15.84 39.64 2.40
C LEU A 26 14.40 39.13 2.40
N ARG A 27 13.43 40.02 2.65
CA ARG A 27 12.01 39.68 2.63
C ARG A 27 11.57 39.18 1.25
N ASP A 28 12.01 39.83 0.19
CA ASP A 28 11.65 39.46 -1.18
C ASP A 28 12.22 38.08 -1.55
N VAL A 29 13.46 37.78 -1.11
CA VAL A 29 14.05 36.44 -1.28
C VAL A 29 13.30 35.37 -0.50
N GLU A 30 12.91 35.63 0.75
CA GLU A 30 12.07 34.70 1.54
C GLU A 30 10.72 34.46 0.87
N GLN A 31 10.09 35.53 0.35
CA GLN A 31 8.82 35.42 -0.38
C GLN A 31 8.98 34.58 -1.64
N ILE A 32 10.01 34.82 -2.46
CA ILE A 32 10.33 34.02 -3.64
C ILE A 32 10.55 32.56 -3.25
N GLN A 33 11.29 32.29 -2.17
CA GLN A 33 11.55 30.93 -1.70
C GLN A 33 10.25 30.21 -1.30
N ASN A 34 9.34 30.89 -0.61
CA ASN A 34 8.04 30.33 -0.24
C ASN A 34 7.16 30.06 -1.46
N THR A 35 7.08 31.01 -2.40
CA THR A 35 6.32 30.81 -3.65
C THR A 35 6.87 29.65 -4.49
N VAL A 36 8.19 29.46 -4.53
CA VAL A 36 8.80 28.31 -5.22
C VAL A 36 8.49 26.99 -4.51
N LYS A 37 8.49 26.95 -3.17
CA LYS A 37 8.09 25.75 -2.41
C LYS A 37 6.62 25.38 -2.66
N ASP A 38 5.74 26.37 -2.65
CA ASP A 38 4.31 26.17 -2.92
C ASP A 38 4.07 25.72 -4.36
N ALA A 39 4.75 26.33 -5.33
CA ALA A 39 4.68 25.93 -6.73
C ALA A 39 5.22 24.50 -6.98
N ALA A 40 6.30 24.10 -6.29
CA ALA A 40 6.81 22.74 -6.35
C ALA A 40 5.81 21.72 -5.76
N ALA A 41 5.13 22.07 -4.66
CA ALA A 41 4.09 21.23 -4.07
C ALA A 41 2.84 21.09 -4.98
N GLU A 42 2.48 22.16 -5.71
CA GLU A 42 1.43 22.09 -6.72
C GLU A 42 1.85 21.29 -7.97
N GLU A 43 3.13 21.33 -8.36
CA GLU A 43 3.66 20.53 -9.47
C GLU A 43 3.65 19.02 -9.14
N GLU A 44 3.88 18.64 -7.88
CA GLU A 44 3.75 17.25 -7.42
C GLU A 44 2.31 16.73 -7.50
N LEU A 45 1.30 17.61 -7.42
CA LEU A 45 -0.11 17.28 -7.62
C LEU A 45 -0.45 17.17 -9.11
N THR A 46 0.27 16.29 -9.81
CA THR A 46 -0.04 15.98 -11.20
C THR A 46 -1.47 15.44 -11.33
N PRO A 47 -2.24 15.87 -12.35
CA PRO A 47 -3.62 15.42 -12.56
C PRO A 47 -3.73 13.89 -12.72
N MET A 48 -2.66 13.24 -13.17
CA MET A 48 -2.58 11.78 -13.27
C MET A 48 -2.44 11.11 -11.88
N ALA A 49 -1.72 11.70 -10.94
CA ALA A 49 -1.64 11.20 -9.56
C ALA A 49 -3.01 11.30 -8.87
N LEU A 50 -3.72 12.41 -9.06
CA LEU A 50 -5.08 12.59 -8.54
C LEU A 50 -6.06 11.59 -9.17
N ALA A 51 -5.99 11.37 -10.49
CA ALA A 51 -6.83 10.38 -11.17
C ALA A 51 -6.61 8.95 -10.61
N ARG A 52 -5.35 8.57 -10.35
CA ARG A 52 -5.02 7.28 -9.72
C ARG A 52 -5.59 7.16 -8.30
N GLN A 53 -5.54 8.23 -7.51
CA GLN A 53 -6.14 8.24 -6.17
C GLN A 53 -7.67 8.07 -6.24
N VAL A 54 -8.34 8.75 -7.17
CA VAL A 54 -9.79 8.61 -7.37
C VAL A 54 -10.15 7.20 -7.82
N GLU A 55 -9.37 6.59 -8.71
CA GLU A 55 -9.60 5.22 -9.16
C GLU A 55 -9.41 4.20 -8.03
N ALA A 56 -8.37 4.37 -7.20
CA ALA A 56 -8.17 3.56 -6.00
C ALA A 56 -9.35 3.68 -5.01
N LEU A 57 -9.82 4.91 -4.75
CA LEU A 57 -10.99 5.17 -3.91
C LEU A 57 -12.27 4.51 -4.47
N LYS A 58 -12.48 4.60 -5.78
CA LYS A 58 -13.59 3.92 -6.47
C LYS A 58 -13.51 2.41 -6.27
N GLN A 59 -12.32 1.81 -6.38
CA GLN A 59 -12.14 0.38 -6.15
C GLN A 59 -12.45 -0.01 -4.70
N GLN A 60 -11.99 0.78 -3.72
CA GLN A 60 -12.31 0.57 -2.31
C GLN A 60 -13.80 0.69 -1.99
N LEU A 61 -14.49 1.64 -2.62
CA LEU A 61 -15.93 1.78 -2.47
C LEU A 61 -16.67 0.55 -3.01
N HIS A 62 -16.28 0.05 -4.19
CA HIS A 62 -16.85 -1.16 -4.75
C HIS A 62 -16.59 -2.38 -3.86
N SER A 63 -15.38 -2.53 -3.32
CA SER A 63 -15.07 -3.66 -2.43
C SER A 63 -15.89 -3.60 -1.15
N ASN A 64 -16.05 -2.42 -0.54
CA ASN A 64 -16.87 -2.28 0.67
C ASN A 64 -18.37 -2.49 0.38
N HIS A 65 -18.84 -2.06 -0.78
CA HIS A 65 -20.22 -2.33 -1.19
C HIS A 65 -20.44 -3.83 -1.43
N LEU A 66 -19.50 -4.51 -2.09
CA LEU A 66 -19.52 -5.96 -2.26
C LEU A 66 -19.52 -6.67 -0.90
N GLU A 67 -18.67 -6.26 0.04
CA GLU A 67 -18.63 -6.82 1.40
C GLU A 67 -19.98 -6.68 2.12
N LYS A 68 -20.67 -5.53 1.97
CA LYS A 68 -22.03 -5.34 2.53
C LYS A 68 -23.07 -6.25 1.88
N LEU A 69 -22.98 -6.50 0.58
CA LEU A 69 -23.93 -7.36 -0.15
C LEU A 69 -23.69 -8.85 0.15
N LEU A 70 -22.43 -9.26 0.18
CA LEU A 70 -22.01 -10.64 0.36
C LEU A 70 -22.00 -11.05 1.84
N GLY A 71 -21.84 -10.09 2.74
CA GLY A 71 -21.72 -10.30 4.17
C GLY A 71 -20.29 -10.68 4.60
N PRO A 72 -19.96 -10.53 5.89
CA PRO A 72 -18.59 -10.65 6.42
C PRO A 72 -17.99 -12.07 6.37
N THR A 73 -18.77 -13.07 5.97
CA THR A 73 -18.35 -14.50 5.95
C THR A 73 -18.31 -15.09 4.55
N ALA A 74 -18.62 -14.30 3.51
CA ALA A 74 -18.60 -14.77 2.13
C ALA A 74 -17.15 -14.83 1.61
N ALA A 75 -16.51 -15.99 1.75
CA ALA A 75 -15.26 -16.29 1.07
C ALA A 75 -15.55 -16.54 -0.42
N ILE A 76 -15.18 -15.60 -1.28
CA ILE A 76 -15.23 -15.77 -2.74
C ILE A 76 -13.87 -16.33 -3.18
N ASP A 77 -13.82 -17.62 -3.49
CA ASP A 77 -12.70 -18.21 -4.21
C ASP A 77 -12.99 -18.18 -5.71
N PHE A 78 -12.28 -17.30 -6.43
CA PHE A 78 -12.39 -17.23 -7.90
C PHE A 78 -11.77 -18.44 -8.60
N SER A 79 -10.97 -19.25 -7.90
CA SER A 79 -10.32 -20.44 -8.44
C SER A 79 -11.24 -21.66 -8.44
N ASP A 80 -12.19 -21.72 -7.51
CA ASP A 80 -13.20 -22.79 -7.40
C ASP A 80 -14.57 -22.22 -7.00
N PRO A 81 -15.30 -21.57 -7.95
CA PRO A 81 -16.56 -20.88 -7.64
C PRO A 81 -17.68 -21.81 -7.15
N ASP A 82 -17.67 -23.07 -7.56
CA ASP A 82 -18.69 -24.08 -7.19
C ASP A 82 -18.24 -25.02 -6.05
N GLY A 83 -17.01 -24.85 -5.56
CA GLY A 83 -16.37 -25.78 -4.63
C GLY A 83 -16.22 -27.19 -5.22
N ALA A 84 -16.16 -27.32 -6.55
CA ALA A 84 -16.16 -28.59 -7.26
C ALA A 84 -14.83 -29.34 -7.09
N LEU A 85 -13.70 -28.61 -7.03
CA LEU A 85 -12.39 -29.21 -6.77
C LEU A 85 -12.33 -29.77 -5.36
N ALA A 86 -12.83 -29.02 -4.37
CA ALA A 86 -12.92 -29.50 -2.98
C ALA A 86 -13.78 -30.78 -2.88
N LYS A 87 -14.96 -30.80 -3.51
CA LYS A 87 -15.85 -31.98 -3.54
C LYS A 87 -15.19 -33.17 -4.22
N ARG A 88 -14.53 -32.95 -5.36
CA ARG A 88 -13.82 -34.00 -6.12
C ARG A 88 -12.68 -34.59 -5.30
N LEU A 89 -11.90 -33.76 -4.62
CA LEU A 89 -10.78 -34.21 -3.80
C LEU A 89 -11.27 -35.04 -2.61
N LEU A 90 -12.33 -34.60 -1.92
CA LEU A 90 -12.98 -35.39 -0.86
C LEU A 90 -13.47 -36.75 -1.38
N GLN A 91 -14.10 -36.78 -2.56
CA GLN A 91 -14.57 -38.02 -3.17
C GLN A 91 -13.41 -38.97 -3.55
N GLN A 92 -12.33 -38.44 -4.11
CA GLN A 92 -11.14 -39.22 -4.44
C GLN A 92 -10.48 -39.82 -3.18
N LEU A 93 -10.45 -39.07 -2.07
CA LEU A 93 -9.96 -39.57 -0.80
C LEU A 93 -10.84 -40.68 -0.21
N GLU A 94 -12.17 -40.59 -0.30
CA GLU A 94 -13.08 -41.65 0.15
C GLU A 94 -12.95 -42.93 -0.69
N VAL A 95 -12.74 -42.79 -2.01
CA VAL A 95 -12.46 -43.92 -2.91
C VAL A 95 -11.14 -44.61 -2.56
N ALA A 96 -10.07 -43.84 -2.37
CA ALA A 96 -8.76 -44.36 -1.95
C ALA A 96 -8.77 -44.98 -0.54
N LYS A 97 -9.62 -44.46 0.36
CA LYS A 97 -9.82 -45.04 1.69
C LYS A 97 -10.55 -46.38 1.63
N SER A 98 -11.51 -46.51 0.71
CA SER A 98 -12.29 -47.74 0.50
C SER A 98 -11.48 -48.84 -0.19
N SER A 99 -10.51 -48.49 -1.05
CA SER A 99 -9.62 -49.46 -1.72
C SER A 99 -8.57 -50.08 -0.79
N ARG A 100 -8.23 -49.39 0.33
CA ARG A 100 -7.23 -49.83 1.31
C ARG A 100 -7.75 -50.85 2.35
N ALA A 101 -9.04 -51.20 2.35
CA ALA A 101 -9.64 -52.11 3.34
C ALA A 101 -9.33 -53.61 3.15
N ALA A 102 -8.48 -54.00 2.20
CA ALA A 102 -7.96 -55.37 2.11
C ALA A 102 -6.61 -55.48 2.86
N PRO A 103 -6.50 -56.31 3.91
CA PRO A 103 -5.30 -56.37 4.73
C PRO A 103 -4.23 -57.20 4.03
N GLY A 104 -3.08 -56.58 3.75
CA GLY A 104 -1.83 -57.32 3.55
C GLY A 104 -0.99 -56.86 2.37
N LYS A 105 -0.07 -55.92 2.61
CA LYS A 105 1.39 -56.10 2.49
C LYS A 105 2.05 -54.72 2.65
N SER A 106 3.09 -54.65 3.47
CA SER A 106 3.95 -53.48 3.70
C SER A 106 4.53 -52.93 2.38
N PRO A 107 4.61 -51.61 2.15
CA PRO A 107 5.29 -51.11 0.96
C PRO A 107 6.74 -50.71 1.25
N SER A 108 7.62 -51.17 0.37
CA SER A 108 8.98 -50.66 0.12
C SER A 108 8.93 -49.30 -0.60
N PRO A 109 10.03 -48.50 -0.62
CA PRO A 109 9.99 -47.07 -0.98
C PRO A 109 9.97 -46.74 -2.48
N ASP A 110 9.74 -47.69 -3.38
CA ASP A 110 9.67 -47.43 -4.83
C ASP A 110 8.50 -48.20 -5.47
N ALA A 111 7.39 -47.52 -5.77
CA ALA A 111 6.41 -47.92 -6.79
C ALA A 111 5.32 -46.86 -6.99
N GLY A 112 5.13 -46.42 -8.24
CA GLY A 112 3.99 -45.62 -8.68
C GLY A 112 2.69 -46.42 -8.65
N GLY A 113 2.05 -46.47 -7.48
CA GLY A 113 0.72 -47.04 -7.27
C GLY A 113 -0.01 -46.29 -6.18
N ASP A 114 -1.18 -45.74 -6.52
CA ASP A 114 -2.25 -45.13 -5.70
C ASP A 114 -1.89 -44.85 -4.22
N ALA A 115 -0.86 -44.03 -3.98
CA ALA A 115 -0.43 -43.63 -2.66
C ALA A 115 -0.87 -42.19 -2.41
N VAL A 116 -1.72 -41.99 -1.41
CA VAL A 116 -2.17 -40.65 -1.00
C VAL A 116 -1.11 -40.04 -0.07
N THR A 117 -0.35 -39.09 -0.59
CA THR A 117 0.64 -38.32 0.18
C THR A 117 0.04 -36.97 0.57
N PHE A 118 0.02 -36.67 1.87
CA PHE A 118 -0.35 -35.35 2.38
C PHE A 118 0.91 -34.63 2.84
N GLU A 119 1.28 -33.55 2.15
CA GLU A 119 2.41 -32.70 2.53
C GLU A 119 1.89 -31.43 3.20
N LEU A 120 2.10 -31.31 4.51
CA LEU A 120 1.76 -30.12 5.27
C LEU A 120 3.03 -29.31 5.55
N TYR A 121 3.20 -28.21 4.84
CA TYR A 121 4.24 -27.23 5.13
C TYR A 121 3.67 -26.14 6.04
N TRP A 122 4.06 -26.14 7.31
CA TRP A 122 3.59 -25.17 8.31
C TRP A 122 4.76 -24.47 9.02
N ARG A 123 4.65 -23.15 9.25
CA ARG A 123 5.65 -22.34 10.00
C ARG A 123 5.03 -21.79 11.29
N PRO A 124 5.04 -22.56 12.38
CA PRO A 124 4.35 -22.20 13.62
C PRO A 124 4.95 -20.98 14.35
N GLU A 125 6.26 -20.75 14.27
CA GLU A 125 6.90 -19.61 14.96
C GLU A 125 6.43 -18.24 14.44
N GLN A 126 6.17 -18.12 13.14
CA GLN A 126 5.78 -16.84 12.53
C GLN A 126 4.36 -16.43 12.93
N GLU A 127 3.48 -17.41 13.10
CA GLU A 127 2.09 -17.18 13.49
C GLU A 127 1.96 -16.93 15.00
N GLN A 128 2.74 -17.65 15.83
CA GLN A 128 2.83 -17.36 17.27
C GLN A 128 3.40 -15.95 17.53
N PHE A 129 4.42 -15.55 16.77
CA PHE A 129 4.95 -14.19 16.84
C PHE A 129 3.89 -13.15 16.42
N ALA A 130 3.16 -13.41 15.34
CA ALA A 130 2.10 -12.51 14.87
C ALA A 130 0.89 -12.42 15.83
N GLN A 131 0.58 -13.47 16.58
CA GLN A 131 -0.47 -13.45 17.60
C GLN A 131 -0.01 -12.74 18.88
N THR A 132 1.22 -12.98 19.32
CA THR A 132 1.76 -12.39 20.56
C THR A 132 2.09 -10.91 20.37
N ALA A 133 2.47 -10.48 19.17
CA ALA A 133 2.74 -9.07 18.86
C ALA A 133 1.46 -8.21 18.71
N LYS A 134 0.27 -8.82 18.67
CA LYS A 134 -1.02 -8.11 18.66
C LYS A 134 -1.56 -7.83 20.07
N VAL A 135 -0.91 -8.36 21.12
CA VAL A 135 -1.26 -8.16 22.55
C VAL A 135 -0.56 -6.93 23.11
#